data_AF-A0A5C5X3P9-F1
#
_entry.id   AF-A0A5C5X3P9-F1
#
_cell.length_a   1.000
_cell.length_b   1.000
_cell.length_c   1.000
_cell.angle_alpha   90.00
_cell.angle_beta   90.00
_cell.angle_gamma   90.00
#
_symmetry.space_group_name_H-M   'P 1'
#
loop_
_entity.id
_entity.type
_entity.pdbx_description
1 polymer ?
#
loop_
_entity_poly.entity_id
_entity_poly.type
_entity_poly.pdbx_seq_one_letter_code
_entity_poly.pdbx_strand_id
1 'polypeptide(L)'
;MKSIVSLIVIGLFSSNLLAADPAAVKKAIAQGSGYLQGIFDKTTGGKRTVTALALYKAGASPDSGAVGSTVNEILERFEGGKYRPASEHIYEAGVEATLLADISTEKYKPQLKMIADYIIGQQKENGGWDYPTGRSEAKYNGDTSVIQYACLALWAAERAGIEIDDKVWEKVLSWHVRFKNKDSGFAYCPGTTTGHFKDASTLNMTAAAVANMHIAMLHIDPEFLPLKDRRPKKREEESGPTGPKFGILQQVDLDGEEARGESVRISGASVETVKNAFGWLGTRFRVENKESPHATYYYYTLERMAALADVENVGSHAWFDECANYLIGKQLENGSWNESSFFDEGLDTAFAILFLTRSTGKLLKRVSEPGFGDGLLAGGRGLPDDLSDVDFNGRTIQQKEKPTEPLDVLLASLSNTGNLDMLDVQEQIIEQVQIGNREDLIGQVDQLVKLVDHPDPQIRQTVVWALGRTGNMNLTQYLIDRLSDSDLGVMIEARNALCWISRRPTGFGFPEDPLEELPPSASEDQKSAAIAQWHKNLVLTWGEWYLKNRPFEDRGDAFEARLRKKMENLKYGFE
;
A
#
# COMPACT_ATOMS: atom_id res chain seq x y z
N MET A 1 -44.46 -6.40 53.02
CA MET A 1 -43.74 -7.43 52.22
C MET A 1 -44.60 -7.69 50.99
N LYS A 2 -44.21 -7.46 49.74
CA LYS A 2 -42.90 -7.34 49.10
C LYS A 2 -43.03 -6.32 47.94
N SER A 3 -42.04 -5.45 47.76
CA SER A 3 -41.86 -4.64 46.55
C SER A 3 -41.49 -5.55 45.39
N ILE A 4 -42.11 -5.37 44.23
CA ILE A 4 -41.68 -5.96 42.96
C ILE A 4 -41.00 -4.83 42.17
N VAL A 5 -39.68 -4.90 42.11
CA VAL A 5 -38.84 -4.08 41.24
C VAL A 5 -38.82 -4.77 39.88
N SER A 6 -39.41 -4.14 38.86
CA SER A 6 -39.22 -4.55 37.47
C SER A 6 -37.82 -4.13 37.03
N LEU A 7 -36.91 -5.10 36.90
CA LEU A 7 -35.63 -4.92 36.23
C LEU A 7 -35.89 -4.88 34.71
N ILE A 8 -35.84 -3.70 34.10
CA ILE A 8 -35.72 -3.58 32.65
C ILE A 8 -34.26 -3.85 32.32
N VAL A 9 -33.98 -5.06 31.83
CA VAL A 9 -32.70 -5.38 31.19
C VAL A 9 -32.72 -4.71 29.82
N ILE A 10 -32.13 -3.52 29.75
CA ILE A 10 -31.74 -2.92 28.47
C ILE A 10 -30.59 -3.79 27.96
N GLY A 11 -30.91 -4.69 27.03
CA GLY A 11 -29.89 -5.37 26.25
C GLY A 11 -29.11 -4.32 25.48
N LEU A 12 -27.90 -3.99 25.96
CA LEU A 12 -26.88 -3.39 25.13
C LEU A 12 -26.55 -4.41 24.05
N PHE A 13 -27.21 -4.30 22.90
CA PHE A 13 -26.67 -4.87 21.67
C PHE A 13 -25.40 -4.09 21.39
N SER A 14 -24.27 -4.62 21.84
CA SER A 14 -23.00 -4.35 21.20
C SER A 14 -23.21 -4.74 19.74
N SER A 15 -23.39 -3.77 18.86
CA SER A 15 -23.20 -3.99 17.44
C SER A 15 -21.78 -4.50 17.30
N ASN A 16 -21.61 -5.80 17.14
CA ASN A 16 -20.36 -6.36 16.66
C ASN A 16 -20.14 -5.68 15.30
N LEU A 17 -19.27 -4.65 15.28
CA LEU A 17 -18.80 -4.07 14.04
C LEU A 17 -18.14 -5.21 13.29
N LEU A 18 -18.76 -5.61 12.18
CA LEU A 18 -18.17 -6.61 11.29
C LEU A 18 -17.03 -5.91 10.56
N ALA A 19 -15.82 -6.41 10.77
CA ALA A 19 -14.67 -6.05 9.93
C ALA A 19 -15.09 -6.20 8.46
N ALA A 20 -14.62 -5.30 7.59
CA ALA A 20 -14.90 -5.43 6.17
C ALA A 20 -14.30 -6.74 5.66
N ASP A 21 -15.12 -7.55 4.98
CA ASP A 21 -14.68 -8.83 4.42
C ASP A 21 -13.59 -8.59 3.36
N PRO A 22 -12.35 -9.06 3.55
CA PRO A 22 -11.27 -8.87 2.59
C PRO A 22 -11.61 -9.37 1.19
N ALA A 23 -12.38 -10.47 1.08
CA ALA A 23 -12.80 -11.01 -0.21
C ALA A 23 -13.80 -10.07 -0.91
N ALA A 24 -14.74 -9.50 -0.16
CA ALA A 24 -15.67 -8.51 -0.67
C ALA A 24 -14.97 -7.22 -1.11
N VAL A 25 -13.96 -6.75 -0.36
CA VAL A 25 -13.11 -5.61 -0.73
C VAL A 25 -12.35 -5.90 -2.04
N LYS A 26 -11.67 -7.06 -2.14
CA LYS A 26 -10.93 -7.48 -3.34
C LYS A 26 -11.85 -7.55 -4.56
N LYS A 27 -13.04 -8.14 -4.40
CA LYS A 27 -14.06 -8.21 -5.46
C LYS A 27 -14.53 -6.83 -5.89
N ALA A 28 -14.83 -5.93 -4.95
CA ALA A 28 -15.29 -4.58 -5.26
C ALA A 28 -14.21 -3.80 -6.03
N ILE A 29 -12.94 -3.90 -5.62
CA ILE A 29 -11.80 -3.31 -6.33
C ILE A 29 -11.71 -3.87 -7.76
N ALA A 30 -11.82 -5.18 -7.95
CA ALA A 30 -11.74 -5.80 -9.28
C ALA A 30 -12.87 -5.32 -10.20
N GLN A 31 -14.12 -5.28 -9.71
CA GLN A 31 -15.27 -4.81 -10.48
C GLN A 31 -15.14 -3.33 -10.87
N GLY A 32 -14.73 -2.47 -9.93
CA GLY A 32 -14.47 -1.06 -10.21
C GLY A 32 -13.32 -0.85 -11.19
N SER A 33 -12.27 -1.67 -11.10
CA SER A 33 -11.14 -1.61 -12.05
C SER A 33 -11.59 -1.97 -13.46
N GLY A 34 -12.45 -2.99 -13.60
CA GLY A 34 -13.05 -3.35 -14.89
C GLY A 34 -13.87 -2.20 -15.49
N TYR A 35 -14.67 -1.50 -14.67
CA TYR A 35 -15.39 -0.30 -15.10
C TYR A 35 -14.43 0.80 -15.58
N LEU A 36 -13.42 1.14 -14.78
CA LEU A 36 -12.44 2.18 -15.11
C LEU A 36 -11.69 1.87 -16.41
N GLN A 37 -11.28 0.62 -16.63
CA GLN A 37 -10.66 0.18 -17.88
C GLN A 37 -11.61 0.41 -19.07
N GLY A 38 -12.91 0.10 -18.93
CA GLY A 38 -13.90 0.27 -19.98
C GLY A 38 -14.18 1.74 -20.37
N ILE A 39 -13.91 2.69 -19.47
CA ILE A 39 -14.08 4.12 -19.73
C ILE A 39 -12.78 4.88 -19.95
N PHE A 40 -11.63 4.21 -19.81
CA PHE A 40 -10.32 4.87 -19.70
C PHE A 40 -9.99 5.76 -20.91
N ASP A 41 -10.30 5.31 -22.13
CA ASP A 41 -10.07 6.07 -23.36
C ASP A 41 -10.87 7.37 -23.46
N LYS A 42 -11.90 7.54 -22.61
CA LYS A 42 -12.71 8.76 -22.52
C LYS A 42 -12.18 9.74 -21.47
N THR A 43 -11.18 9.35 -20.68
CA THR A 43 -10.59 10.18 -19.63
C THR A 43 -9.46 11.05 -20.18
N THR A 44 -9.36 12.28 -19.69
CA THR A 44 -8.33 13.26 -20.08
C THR A 44 -7.78 14.02 -18.88
N GLY A 45 -6.58 14.60 -19.01
CA GLY A 45 -5.97 15.47 -18.00
C GLY A 45 -5.81 14.79 -16.63
N GLY A 46 -5.94 15.56 -15.54
CA GLY A 46 -5.80 15.04 -14.17
C GLY A 46 -6.74 13.87 -13.84
N LYS A 47 -7.94 13.81 -14.45
CA LYS A 47 -8.88 12.69 -14.26
C LYS A 47 -8.30 11.37 -14.77
N ARG A 48 -7.62 11.42 -15.92
CA ARG A 48 -6.91 10.28 -16.49
C ARG A 48 -5.81 9.81 -15.55
N THR A 49 -5.05 10.73 -14.98
CA THR A 49 -4.00 10.40 -14.00
C THR A 49 -4.56 9.76 -12.73
N VAL A 50 -5.65 10.28 -12.16
CA VAL A 50 -6.30 9.69 -10.98
C VAL A 50 -6.83 8.29 -11.31
N THR A 51 -7.41 8.11 -12.49
CA THR A 51 -7.89 6.80 -12.96
C THR A 51 -6.75 5.80 -13.11
N ALA A 52 -5.63 6.21 -13.72
CA ALA A 52 -4.44 5.39 -13.85
C ALA A 52 -3.83 5.04 -12.48
N LEU A 53 -3.80 6.00 -11.54
CA LEU A 53 -3.36 5.75 -10.18
C LEU A 53 -4.24 4.72 -9.46
N ALA A 54 -5.57 4.84 -9.58
CA ALA A 54 -6.49 3.85 -9.02
C ALA A 54 -6.28 2.46 -9.62
N LEU A 55 -6.13 2.37 -10.95
CA LEU A 55 -5.83 1.10 -11.63
C LEU A 55 -4.49 0.51 -11.21
N TYR A 56 -3.45 1.34 -11.09
CA TYR A 56 -2.13 0.91 -10.60
C TYR A 56 -2.22 0.36 -9.18
N LYS A 57 -2.90 1.06 -8.26
CA LYS A 57 -3.11 0.59 -6.88
C LYS A 57 -3.99 -0.65 -6.79
N ALA A 58 -4.83 -0.91 -7.79
CA ALA A 58 -5.61 -2.13 -7.93
C ALA A 58 -4.83 -3.29 -8.59
N GLY A 59 -3.55 -3.10 -8.94
CA GLY A 59 -2.66 -4.15 -9.47
C GLY A 59 -2.43 -4.09 -10.99
N ALA A 60 -2.85 -3.04 -11.69
CA ALA A 60 -2.55 -2.89 -13.11
C ALA A 60 -1.04 -2.68 -13.35
N SER A 61 -0.51 -3.28 -14.41
CA SER A 61 0.91 -3.18 -14.78
C SER A 61 1.32 -1.73 -15.08
N PRO A 62 2.47 -1.25 -14.56
CA PRO A 62 2.97 0.10 -14.84
C PRO A 62 3.47 0.30 -16.27
N ASP A 63 3.86 -0.78 -16.95
CA ASP A 63 4.52 -0.73 -18.26
C ASP A 63 3.55 -0.87 -19.45
N SER A 64 2.27 -1.09 -19.20
CA SER A 64 1.30 -1.38 -20.26
C SER A 64 -0.11 -0.85 -19.96
N GLY A 65 -0.95 -0.85 -20.99
CA GLY A 65 -2.36 -0.45 -20.89
C GLY A 65 -2.53 0.99 -20.39
N ALA A 66 -3.51 1.16 -19.49
CA ALA A 66 -3.89 2.46 -18.98
C ALA A 66 -2.72 3.21 -18.32
N VAL A 67 -2.03 2.56 -17.38
CA VAL A 67 -0.96 3.18 -16.58
C VAL A 67 0.22 3.59 -17.47
N GLY A 68 0.71 2.68 -18.32
CA GLY A 68 1.83 2.99 -19.22
C GLY A 68 1.50 4.14 -20.19
N SER A 69 0.28 4.19 -20.72
CA SER A 69 -0.15 5.29 -21.61
C SER A 69 -0.21 6.64 -20.88
N THR A 70 -0.67 6.67 -19.64
CA THR A 70 -0.70 7.88 -18.81
C THR A 70 0.71 8.32 -18.45
N VAL A 71 1.62 7.40 -18.13
CA VAL A 71 3.03 7.73 -17.87
C VAL A 71 3.65 8.41 -19.09
N ASN A 72 3.41 7.90 -20.30
CA ASN A 72 3.92 8.53 -21.51
C ASN A 72 3.38 9.97 -21.69
N GLU A 73 2.08 10.18 -21.46
CA GLU A 73 1.46 11.52 -21.50
C GLU A 73 2.05 12.46 -20.43
N ILE A 74 2.32 11.95 -19.22
CA ILE A 74 3.00 12.72 -18.17
C ILE A 74 4.40 13.12 -18.62
N LEU A 75 5.15 12.22 -19.26
CA LEU A 75 6.51 12.50 -19.72
C LEU A 75 6.55 13.60 -20.79
N GLU A 76 5.49 13.80 -21.56
CA GLU A 76 5.36 14.91 -22.53
C GLU A 76 5.22 16.28 -21.84
N ARG A 77 4.87 16.34 -20.55
CA ARG A 77 4.78 17.59 -19.76
C ARG A 77 6.15 18.16 -19.35
N PHE A 78 7.23 17.41 -19.57
CA PHE A 78 8.59 17.83 -19.21
C PHE A 78 9.31 18.36 -20.46
N GLU A 79 9.31 19.67 -20.62
CA GLU A 79 9.93 20.35 -21.76
C GLU A 79 10.96 21.38 -21.28
N GLY A 80 12.16 21.36 -21.88
CA GLY A 80 13.21 22.34 -21.58
C GLY A 80 13.68 22.34 -20.12
N GLY A 81 13.66 21.17 -19.47
CA GLY A 81 14.07 21.02 -18.06
C GLY A 81 13.07 21.60 -17.06
N LYS A 82 11.81 21.80 -17.46
CA LYS A 82 10.74 22.28 -16.59
C LYS A 82 9.51 21.40 -16.72
N TYR A 83 8.80 21.25 -15.61
CA TYR A 83 7.46 20.68 -15.58
C TYR A 83 6.41 21.72 -15.97
N ARG A 84 5.50 21.36 -16.87
CA ARG A 84 4.37 22.19 -17.31
C ARG A 84 3.07 21.39 -17.17
N PRO A 85 2.27 21.62 -16.11
CA PRO A 85 0.99 20.94 -15.99
C PRO A 85 0.01 21.42 -17.07
N ALA A 86 -1.06 20.65 -17.29
CA ALA A 86 -2.20 21.09 -18.08
C ALA A 86 -3.13 21.97 -17.21
N SER A 87 -4.45 21.91 -17.43
CA SER A 87 -5.41 22.87 -16.89
C SER A 87 -5.69 22.76 -15.40
N GLU A 88 -5.35 21.64 -14.75
CA GLU A 88 -5.65 21.40 -13.33
C GLU A 88 -4.45 21.70 -12.41
N HIS A 89 -3.31 22.08 -12.99
CA HIS A 89 -2.14 22.62 -12.30
C HIS A 89 -1.68 21.78 -11.09
N ILE A 90 -1.86 22.28 -9.85
CA ILE A 90 -1.36 21.65 -8.63
C ILE A 90 -2.04 20.30 -8.37
N TYR A 91 -3.31 20.16 -8.72
CA TYR A 91 -4.01 18.87 -8.62
C TYR A 91 -3.33 17.83 -9.51
N GLU A 92 -3.06 18.21 -10.76
CA GLU A 92 -2.37 17.36 -11.72
C GLU A 92 -0.98 16.98 -11.22
N ALA A 93 -0.17 17.97 -10.86
CA ALA A 93 1.17 17.80 -10.33
C ALA A 93 1.21 16.83 -9.13
N GLY A 94 0.26 16.96 -8.20
CA GLY A 94 0.11 16.10 -7.04
C GLY A 94 -0.12 14.63 -7.40
N VAL A 95 -1.08 14.37 -8.28
CA VAL A 95 -1.43 12.99 -8.68
C VAL A 95 -0.32 12.38 -9.54
N GLU A 96 0.27 13.16 -10.45
CA GLU A 96 1.36 12.71 -11.31
C GLU A 96 2.61 12.34 -10.53
N ALA A 97 3.03 13.21 -9.60
CA ALA A 97 4.15 12.89 -8.72
C ALA A 97 3.87 11.63 -7.88
N THR A 98 2.64 11.49 -7.36
CA THR A 98 2.24 10.29 -6.63
C THR A 98 2.35 9.04 -7.50
N LEU A 99 1.80 9.07 -8.72
CA LEU A 99 1.87 7.95 -9.65
C LEU A 99 3.31 7.59 -10.05
N LEU A 100 4.11 8.57 -10.45
CA LEU A 100 5.50 8.34 -10.83
C LEU A 100 6.31 7.76 -9.67
N ALA A 101 6.21 8.33 -8.48
CA ALA A 101 6.92 7.83 -7.31
C ALA A 101 6.43 6.44 -6.87
N ASP A 102 5.14 6.17 -7.00
CA ASP A 102 4.57 4.85 -6.68
C ASP A 102 4.98 3.76 -7.68
N ILE A 103 5.28 4.13 -8.93
CA ILE A 103 5.83 3.22 -9.94
C ILE A 103 7.34 3.00 -9.71
N SER A 104 8.11 4.09 -9.63
CA SER A 104 9.55 4.01 -9.38
C SER A 104 10.12 5.37 -9.03
N THR A 105 10.56 5.51 -7.78
CA THR A 105 11.28 6.68 -7.29
C THR A 105 12.62 6.88 -7.99
N GLU A 106 13.37 5.81 -8.23
CA GLU A 106 14.67 5.85 -8.93
C GLU A 106 14.54 6.29 -10.39
N LYS A 107 13.63 5.65 -11.15
CA LYS A 107 13.46 5.92 -12.59
C LYS A 107 12.99 7.35 -12.86
N TYR A 108 12.10 7.87 -12.02
CA TYR A 108 11.47 9.18 -12.24
C TYR A 108 11.99 10.28 -11.32
N LYS A 109 13.09 10.06 -10.60
CA LYS A 109 13.70 11.07 -9.70
C LYS A 109 13.88 12.45 -10.38
N PRO A 110 14.37 12.56 -11.64
CA PRO A 110 14.48 13.86 -12.30
C PRO A 110 13.12 14.56 -12.50
N GLN A 111 12.10 13.82 -12.89
CA GLN A 111 10.73 14.30 -13.09
C GLN A 111 10.10 14.73 -11.78
N LEU A 112 10.24 13.92 -10.72
CA LEU A 112 9.78 14.24 -9.38
C LEU A 112 10.43 15.53 -8.86
N LYS A 113 11.73 15.74 -9.12
CA LYS A 113 12.40 16.98 -8.77
C LYS A 113 11.81 18.18 -9.52
N MET A 114 11.57 18.06 -10.82
CA MET A 114 10.97 19.14 -11.62
C MET A 114 9.54 19.47 -11.18
N ILE A 115 8.76 18.46 -10.77
CA ILE A 115 7.42 18.67 -10.18
C ILE A 115 7.56 19.37 -8.81
N ALA A 116 8.47 18.93 -7.95
CA ALA A 116 8.70 19.57 -6.65
C ALA A 116 9.13 21.03 -6.80
N ASP A 117 10.05 21.33 -7.71
CA ASP A 117 10.49 22.70 -8.02
C ASP A 117 9.30 23.57 -8.48
N TYR A 118 8.41 23.01 -9.32
CA TYR A 118 7.18 23.69 -9.73
C TYR A 118 6.26 23.96 -8.53
N ILE A 119 6.00 22.96 -7.69
CA ILE A 119 5.11 23.09 -6.52
C ILE A 119 5.67 24.13 -5.53
N ILE A 120 6.95 24.05 -5.18
CA ILE A 120 7.61 25.02 -4.27
C ILE A 120 7.51 26.43 -4.84
N GLY A 121 7.74 26.60 -6.16
CA GLY A 121 7.62 27.89 -6.84
C GLY A 121 6.24 28.52 -6.80
N GLN A 122 5.18 27.75 -6.52
CA GLN A 122 3.80 28.24 -6.37
C GLN A 122 3.37 28.47 -4.92
N GLN A 123 4.21 28.15 -3.94
CA GLN A 123 3.86 28.39 -2.53
C GLN A 123 3.78 29.89 -2.26
N LYS A 124 2.64 30.37 -1.79
CA LYS A 124 2.42 31.78 -1.45
C LYS A 124 3.22 32.16 -0.21
N GLU A 125 3.45 33.45 0.01
CA GLU A 125 4.15 33.96 1.20
C GLU A 125 3.49 33.52 2.52
N ASN A 126 2.16 33.38 2.51
CA ASN A 126 1.39 32.91 3.66
C ASN A 126 1.48 31.39 3.91
N GLY A 127 2.19 30.65 3.06
CA GLY A 127 2.42 29.21 3.14
C GLY A 127 1.39 28.33 2.43
N GLY A 128 0.32 28.91 1.88
CA GLY A 128 -0.72 28.18 1.17
C GLY A 128 -0.46 28.06 -0.33
N TRP A 129 -1.23 27.19 -0.96
CA TRP A 129 -1.36 27.11 -2.41
C TRP A 129 -2.80 27.38 -2.82
N ASP A 130 -3.00 27.80 -4.06
CA ASP A 130 -4.29 28.28 -4.55
C ASP A 130 -4.51 27.84 -5.99
N TYR A 131 -5.74 28.06 -6.49
CA TYR A 131 -6.02 27.86 -7.90
C TYR A 131 -5.20 28.87 -8.73
N PRO A 132 -4.69 28.45 -9.90
CA PRO A 132 -4.07 29.37 -10.84
C PRO A 132 -5.08 30.40 -11.31
N THR A 133 -4.58 31.61 -11.56
CA THR A 133 -5.37 32.81 -11.84
C THR A 133 -6.41 32.58 -12.93
N GLY A 134 -7.70 32.65 -12.58
CA GLY A 134 -8.81 32.43 -13.53
C GLY A 134 -10.17 32.17 -12.87
N ARG A 135 -10.20 31.64 -11.64
CA ARG A 135 -11.39 31.72 -10.77
C ARG A 135 -11.32 33.05 -10.03
N SER A 136 -12.30 33.91 -10.31
CA SER A 136 -12.28 35.33 -9.94
C SER A 136 -11.83 35.61 -8.52
N GLU A 137 -11.02 36.66 -8.42
CA GLU A 137 -10.57 37.39 -7.23
C GLU A 137 -9.29 36.88 -6.57
N ALA A 138 -8.30 37.76 -6.55
CA ALA A 138 -7.08 37.74 -5.74
C ALA A 138 -7.35 37.78 -4.22
N LYS A 139 -8.41 37.09 -3.73
CA LYS A 139 -8.91 37.17 -2.36
C LYS A 139 -8.79 35.87 -1.57
N TYR A 140 -8.45 34.74 -2.18
CA TYR A 140 -8.30 33.50 -1.43
C TYR A 140 -6.97 33.47 -0.70
N ASN A 141 -7.00 32.99 0.54
CA ASN A 141 -5.83 32.83 1.38
C ASN A 141 -5.09 31.52 1.08
N GLY A 142 -5.39 30.85 -0.04
CA GLY A 142 -5.07 29.46 -0.30
C GLY A 142 -6.28 28.55 -0.10
N ASP A 143 -6.15 27.30 -0.52
CA ASP A 143 -7.19 26.27 -0.48
C ASP A 143 -6.66 24.96 0.13
N THR A 144 -7.38 24.40 1.10
CA THR A 144 -6.95 23.20 1.84
C THR A 144 -6.80 21.96 0.95
N SER A 145 -7.66 21.80 -0.06
CA SER A 145 -7.54 20.71 -1.03
C SER A 145 -6.37 20.91 -2.00
N VAL A 146 -6.10 22.14 -2.43
CA VAL A 146 -4.91 22.43 -3.26
C VAL A 146 -3.62 22.15 -2.47
N ILE A 147 -3.58 22.57 -1.21
CA ILE A 147 -2.44 22.29 -0.30
C ILE A 147 -2.24 20.78 -0.14
N GLN A 148 -3.32 19.99 -0.10
CA GLN A 148 -3.21 18.54 -0.02
C GLN A 148 -2.40 17.97 -1.19
N TYR A 149 -2.76 18.29 -2.43
CA TYR A 149 -2.03 17.81 -3.60
C TYR A 149 -0.61 18.38 -3.71
N ALA A 150 -0.38 19.61 -3.26
CA ALA A 150 0.99 20.13 -3.12
C ALA A 150 1.82 19.29 -2.14
N CYS A 151 1.26 18.98 -0.95
CA CYS A 151 1.93 18.11 0.03
C CYS A 151 2.16 16.70 -0.53
N LEU A 152 1.23 16.17 -1.34
CA LEU A 152 1.40 14.85 -1.97
C LEU A 152 2.56 14.82 -2.96
N ALA A 153 2.69 15.86 -3.79
CA ALA A 153 3.79 15.97 -4.72
C ALA A 153 5.15 16.08 -4.01
N LEU A 154 5.24 16.92 -2.97
CA LEU A 154 6.47 17.08 -2.21
C LEU A 154 6.83 15.80 -1.46
N TRP A 155 5.86 15.14 -0.84
CA TRP A 155 6.08 13.86 -0.18
C TRP A 155 6.50 12.76 -1.16
N ALA A 156 5.92 12.74 -2.36
CA ALA A 156 6.35 11.83 -3.43
C ALA A 156 7.81 12.09 -3.86
N ALA A 157 8.24 13.35 -3.92
CA ALA A 157 9.62 13.72 -4.20
C ALA A 157 10.58 13.30 -3.07
N GLU A 158 10.20 13.47 -1.81
CA GLU A 158 10.99 13.02 -0.65
C GLU A 158 11.21 11.51 -0.63
N ARG A 159 10.18 10.72 -0.96
CA ARG A 159 10.33 9.27 -1.14
C ARG A 159 11.35 8.90 -2.22
N ALA A 160 11.64 9.80 -3.17
CA ALA A 160 12.71 9.64 -4.15
C ALA A 160 14.07 10.22 -3.70
N GLY A 161 14.20 10.60 -2.43
CA GLY A 161 15.41 11.19 -1.87
C GLY A 161 15.72 12.56 -2.47
N ILE A 162 14.69 13.36 -2.76
CA ILE A 162 14.82 14.77 -3.11
C ILE A 162 14.65 15.56 -1.80
N GLU A 163 15.67 16.32 -1.43
CA GLU A 163 15.62 17.18 -0.26
C GLU A 163 14.70 18.38 -0.52
N ILE A 164 13.78 18.60 0.41
CA ILE A 164 12.87 19.75 0.43
C ILE A 164 13.23 20.59 1.65
N ASP A 165 13.36 21.91 1.48
CA ASP A 165 13.70 22.82 2.58
C ASP A 165 12.60 22.79 3.67
N ASP A 166 12.99 22.54 4.93
CA ASP A 166 12.11 22.50 6.10
C ASP A 166 11.14 23.70 6.18
N LYS A 167 11.55 24.88 5.69
CA LYS A 167 10.71 26.10 5.68
C LYS A 167 9.46 25.94 4.83
N VAL A 168 9.48 25.08 3.80
CA VAL A 168 8.29 24.77 2.99
C VAL A 168 7.24 24.09 3.86
N TRP A 169 7.66 23.16 4.71
CA TRP A 169 6.80 22.41 5.63
C TRP A 169 6.41 23.21 6.87
N GLU A 170 7.30 24.04 7.40
CA GLU A 170 6.98 25.02 8.45
C GLU A 170 5.83 25.94 8.02
N LYS A 171 5.87 26.40 6.76
CA LYS A 171 4.82 27.22 6.15
C LYS A 171 3.50 26.46 6.01
N VAL A 172 3.52 25.17 5.65
CA VAL A 172 2.32 24.31 5.64
C VAL A 172 1.69 24.26 7.03
N LEU A 173 2.48 23.99 8.07
CA LEU A 173 2.01 23.95 9.46
C LEU A 173 1.46 25.31 9.91
N SER A 174 2.21 26.38 9.65
CA SER A 174 1.83 27.75 10.01
C SER A 174 0.54 28.18 9.33
N TRP A 175 0.33 27.82 8.06
CA TRP A 175 -0.89 28.12 7.33
C TRP A 175 -2.11 27.46 7.99
N HIS A 176 -2.04 26.16 8.31
CA HIS A 176 -3.16 25.46 8.94
C HIS A 176 -3.45 25.99 10.36
N VAL A 177 -2.42 26.35 11.13
CA VAL A 177 -2.59 27.00 12.44
C VAL A 177 -3.34 28.33 12.30
N ARG A 178 -3.02 29.12 11.29
CA ARG A 178 -3.60 30.45 11.03
C ARG A 178 -5.03 30.39 10.49
N PHE A 179 -5.34 29.41 9.64
CA PHE A 179 -6.59 29.38 8.88
C PHE A 179 -7.58 28.28 9.30
N LYS A 180 -7.36 27.60 10.44
CA LYS A 180 -8.41 26.79 11.08
C LYS A 180 -9.61 27.65 11.46
N ASN A 181 -10.80 27.08 11.41
CA ASN A 181 -12.01 27.74 11.88
C ASN A 181 -12.11 27.69 13.42
N LYS A 182 -13.01 28.51 14.00
CA LYS A 182 -13.25 28.56 15.45
C LYS A 182 -13.69 27.23 16.06
N ASP A 183 -14.32 26.37 15.25
CA ASP A 183 -14.72 25.03 15.65
C ASP A 183 -13.59 24.01 15.55
N SER A 184 -12.38 24.42 15.14
CA SER A 184 -11.21 23.58 14.85
C SER A 184 -11.30 22.74 13.57
N GLY A 185 -12.35 22.89 12.77
CA GLY A 185 -12.44 22.32 11.43
C GLY A 185 -11.78 23.21 10.36
N PHE A 186 -11.77 22.71 9.12
CA PHE A 186 -11.18 23.41 7.98
C PHE A 186 -12.16 23.53 6.81
N ALA A 187 -12.08 24.66 6.12
CA ALA A 187 -12.82 24.97 4.90
C ALA A 187 -11.99 24.69 3.65
N TYR A 188 -12.63 24.74 2.48
CA TYR A 188 -11.91 24.71 1.20
C TYR A 188 -11.05 25.97 1.05
N CYS A 189 -11.67 27.14 0.94
CA CYS A 189 -10.98 28.43 0.92
C CYS A 189 -11.28 29.24 2.19
N PRO A 190 -10.36 29.35 3.15
CA PRO A 190 -10.61 30.09 4.40
C PRO A 190 -10.97 31.56 4.18
N GLY A 191 -12.08 32.00 4.79
CA GLY A 191 -12.59 33.37 4.71
C GLY A 191 -13.35 33.72 3.42
N THR A 192 -13.60 32.75 2.54
CA THR A 192 -14.45 32.98 1.36
C THR A 192 -15.93 33.08 1.73
N THR A 193 -16.68 33.90 1.00
CA THR A 193 -18.15 33.96 1.07
C THR A 193 -18.83 33.33 -0.15
N THR A 194 -18.04 32.78 -1.08
CA THR A 194 -18.48 32.19 -2.36
C THR A 194 -18.26 30.67 -2.38
N GLY A 195 -18.99 29.97 -3.26
CA GLY A 195 -18.94 28.50 -3.37
C GLY A 195 -19.94 27.78 -2.45
N HIS A 196 -20.09 26.48 -2.66
CA HIS A 196 -21.12 25.65 -1.99
C HIS A 196 -20.99 25.67 -0.46
N PHE A 197 -19.76 25.58 0.04
CA PHE A 197 -19.48 25.56 1.49
C PHE A 197 -19.03 26.90 2.05
N LYS A 198 -18.77 27.90 1.20
CA LYS A 198 -18.13 29.14 1.61
C LYS A 198 -16.88 28.84 2.47
N ASP A 199 -16.78 29.41 3.66
CA ASP A 199 -15.74 29.17 4.66
C ASP A 199 -16.15 28.15 5.73
N ALA A 200 -17.22 27.37 5.53
CA ALA A 200 -17.65 26.37 6.50
C ALA A 200 -16.67 25.19 6.60
N SER A 201 -16.50 24.69 7.82
CA SER A 201 -15.73 23.47 8.09
C SER A 201 -16.40 22.26 7.45
N THR A 202 -15.64 21.43 6.75
CA THR A 202 -16.13 20.19 6.11
C THR A 202 -15.33 18.97 6.56
N LEU A 203 -15.94 17.78 6.48
CA LEU A 203 -15.25 16.51 6.74
C LEU A 203 -14.05 16.32 5.81
N ASN A 204 -14.22 16.56 4.50
CA ASN A 204 -13.17 16.42 3.49
C ASN A 204 -11.95 17.29 3.85
N MET A 205 -12.18 18.59 4.09
CA MET A 205 -11.08 19.52 4.30
C MET A 205 -10.44 19.37 5.68
N THR A 206 -11.21 18.98 6.70
CA THR A 206 -10.63 18.72 8.02
C THR A 206 -9.77 17.47 8.02
N ALA A 207 -10.19 16.40 7.33
CA ALA A 207 -9.36 15.22 7.11
C ALA A 207 -8.10 15.55 6.29
N ALA A 208 -8.24 16.37 5.24
CA ALA A 208 -7.13 16.83 4.42
C ALA A 208 -6.10 17.60 5.25
N ALA A 209 -6.55 18.55 6.07
CA ALA A 209 -5.70 19.34 6.95
C ALA A 209 -4.90 18.45 7.92
N VAL A 210 -5.56 17.47 8.56
CA VAL A 210 -4.87 16.52 9.45
C VAL A 210 -3.82 15.72 8.67
N ALA A 211 -4.13 15.24 7.46
CA ALA A 211 -3.16 14.54 6.62
C ALA A 211 -1.96 15.44 6.24
N ASN A 212 -2.22 16.65 5.75
CA ASN A 212 -1.20 17.61 5.32
C ASN A 212 -0.23 17.95 6.45
N MET A 213 -0.78 18.19 7.65
CA MET A 213 0.03 18.49 8.82
C MET A 213 0.85 17.27 9.28
N HIS A 214 0.34 16.04 9.16
CA HIS A 214 1.14 14.85 9.45
C HIS A 214 2.27 14.64 8.44
N ILE A 215 2.06 14.90 7.15
CA ILE A 215 3.15 14.86 6.16
C ILE A 215 4.24 15.85 6.57
N ALA A 216 3.87 17.11 6.85
CA ALA A 216 4.83 18.13 7.26
C ALA A 216 5.55 17.79 8.57
N MET A 217 4.85 17.19 9.54
CA MET A 217 5.44 16.77 10.81
C MET A 217 6.41 15.60 10.63
N LEU A 218 6.06 14.60 9.81
CA LEU A 218 6.91 13.45 9.52
C LEU A 218 8.15 13.83 8.70
N HIS A 219 8.07 14.89 7.88
CA HIS A 219 9.26 15.46 7.26
C HIS A 219 10.22 16.03 8.31
N ILE A 220 9.71 16.89 9.21
CA ILE A 220 10.53 17.59 10.21
C ILE A 220 11.08 16.61 11.25
N ASP A 221 10.26 15.64 11.66
CA ASP A 221 10.62 14.59 12.62
C ASP A 221 9.89 13.28 12.22
N PRO A 222 10.60 12.32 11.57
CA PRO A 222 10.02 11.08 11.07
C PRO A 222 9.35 10.19 12.12
N GLU A 223 9.68 10.36 13.41
CA GLU A 223 9.05 9.62 14.50
C GLU A 223 7.86 10.35 15.15
N PHE A 224 7.58 11.58 14.73
CA PHE A 224 6.63 12.44 15.39
C PHE A 224 5.18 12.14 14.99
N LEU A 225 4.50 11.38 15.86
CA LEU A 225 3.07 11.08 15.75
C LEU A 225 2.30 11.74 16.89
N PRO A 226 1.73 12.94 16.71
CA PRO A 226 1.11 13.70 17.79
C PRO A 226 -0.17 13.06 18.35
N LEU A 227 -0.79 12.17 17.58
CA LEU A 227 -2.03 11.47 17.97
C LEU A 227 -1.79 10.13 18.67
N LYS A 228 -0.55 9.61 18.66
CA LYS A 228 -0.18 8.45 19.48
C LYS A 228 0.27 8.92 20.86
N ASP A 229 -0.27 8.29 21.90
CA ASP A 229 0.21 8.47 23.27
C ASP A 229 1.62 7.87 23.41
N ARG A 230 2.65 8.63 23.04
CA ARG A 230 3.96 8.45 23.67
C ARG A 230 3.78 8.95 25.10
N ARG A 231 3.52 8.05 26.07
CA ARG A 231 3.98 8.31 27.44
C ARG A 231 5.43 8.74 27.27
N PRO A 232 5.82 9.97 27.65
CA PRO A 232 7.20 10.37 27.48
C PRO A 232 8.04 9.30 28.15
N LYS A 233 8.92 8.63 27.38
CA LYS A 233 10.02 7.88 27.98
C LYS A 233 10.63 8.90 28.93
N LYS A 234 10.53 8.63 30.24
CA LYS A 234 11.16 9.44 31.28
C LYS A 234 12.56 9.66 30.74
N ARG A 235 12.89 10.90 30.34
CA ARG A 235 14.28 11.26 30.10
C ARG A 235 14.96 10.78 31.37
N GLU A 236 15.82 9.79 31.26
CA GLU A 236 16.74 9.51 32.34
C GLU A 236 17.34 10.88 32.64
N GLU A 237 17.08 11.37 33.84
CA GLU A 237 17.74 12.55 34.34
C GLU A 237 19.20 12.20 34.24
N GLU A 238 19.87 12.67 33.19
CA GLU A 238 21.30 12.87 33.22
C GLU A 238 21.52 13.69 34.48
N SER A 239 22.00 12.99 35.51
CA SER A 239 22.50 13.59 36.72
C SER A 239 23.58 14.56 36.25
N GLY A 240 23.20 15.83 36.14
CA GLY A 240 24.13 16.88 35.76
C GLY A 240 25.34 16.83 36.69
N PRO A 241 26.55 17.07 36.17
CA PRO A 241 27.74 17.01 36.99
C PRO A 241 27.64 18.10 38.07
N THR A 242 27.82 17.69 39.32
CA THR A 242 28.11 18.57 40.44
C THR A 242 29.22 19.54 40.05
N GLY A 243 29.04 20.82 40.41
CA GLY A 243 29.88 21.96 40.02
C GLY A 243 31.40 21.83 40.27
N PRO A 244 32.15 22.88 39.91
CA PRO A 244 33.44 22.78 39.23
C PRO A 244 34.57 22.37 40.16
N LYS A 245 35.41 21.43 39.71
CA LYS A 245 36.78 21.29 40.22
C LYS A 245 37.76 21.72 39.14
N PHE A 246 38.62 22.64 39.55
CA PHE A 246 39.65 23.32 38.78
C PHE A 246 40.53 22.38 37.93
N GLY A 247 40.84 22.86 36.72
CA GLY A 247 42.13 22.66 36.06
C GLY A 247 42.30 21.38 35.25
N ILE A 248 41.97 21.45 33.96
CA ILE A 248 42.77 20.98 32.81
C ILE A 248 42.12 21.61 31.56
N LEU A 249 42.94 22.23 30.71
CA LEU A 249 42.55 22.80 29.43
C LEU A 249 41.95 21.71 28.53
N GLN A 250 40.66 21.79 28.23
CA GLN A 250 40.04 20.95 27.19
C GLN A 250 40.19 21.68 25.85
N GLN A 251 40.81 21.00 24.89
CA GLN A 251 40.99 21.47 23.52
C GLN A 251 39.64 21.86 22.91
N VAL A 252 39.58 23.09 22.39
CA VAL A 252 38.54 23.49 21.45
C VAL A 252 38.88 22.81 20.13
N ASP A 253 38.01 21.92 19.67
CA ASP A 253 38.08 21.42 18.31
C ASP A 253 37.59 22.56 17.40
N LEU A 254 38.52 23.13 16.63
CA LEU A 254 38.31 24.27 15.72
C LEU A 254 38.15 23.78 14.28
N ASP A 255 37.59 22.59 14.08
CA ASP A 255 37.33 22.03 12.76
C ASP A 255 35.82 22.01 12.49
N GLY A 256 35.32 23.21 12.17
CA GLY A 256 34.18 23.50 11.28
C GLY A 256 33.01 22.53 11.24
N GLU A 257 32.11 22.60 12.22
CA GLU A 257 30.70 22.40 11.92
C GLU A 257 30.23 23.59 11.08
N GLU A 258 30.12 23.39 9.77
CA GLU A 258 29.27 24.25 8.95
C GLU A 258 27.90 24.29 9.60
N ALA A 259 27.50 25.50 9.99
CA ALA A 259 26.22 25.78 10.62
C ALA A 259 25.08 25.19 9.77
N ARG A 260 24.55 24.02 10.15
CA ARG A 260 23.17 23.66 9.82
C ARG A 260 22.34 24.82 10.38
N GLY A 261 21.68 25.55 9.47
CA GLY A 261 20.79 26.66 9.84
C GLY A 261 19.80 26.23 10.92
N GLU A 262 19.24 27.19 11.66
CA GLU A 262 18.25 26.94 12.72
C GLU A 262 17.28 25.81 12.32
N SER A 263 17.38 24.66 13.00
CA SER A 263 16.50 23.51 12.74
C SER A 263 15.05 23.95 12.95
N VAL A 264 14.20 23.81 11.93
CA VAL A 264 12.77 24.08 12.06
C VAL A 264 12.19 23.14 13.13
N ARG A 265 11.30 23.67 13.98
CA ARG A 265 10.65 22.88 15.04
C ARG A 265 9.14 22.85 14.85
N ILE A 266 8.55 21.69 15.13
CA ILE A 266 7.10 21.54 15.18
C ILE A 266 6.56 22.36 16.35
N SER A 267 5.78 23.40 16.05
CA SER A 267 5.25 24.29 17.10
C SER A 267 4.17 23.62 17.94
N GLY A 268 4.05 23.99 19.22
CA GLY A 268 2.96 23.51 20.08
C GLY A 268 1.57 23.84 19.52
N ALA A 269 1.43 24.99 18.85
CA ALA A 269 0.19 25.39 18.19
C ALA A 269 -0.17 24.46 17.00
N SER A 270 0.84 23.95 16.30
CA SER A 270 0.65 22.96 15.23
C SER A 270 0.15 21.63 15.80
N VAL A 271 0.75 21.15 16.90
CA VAL A 271 0.33 19.93 17.60
C VAL A 271 -1.12 20.06 18.11
N GLU A 272 -1.44 21.17 18.77
CA GLU A 272 -2.78 21.44 19.27
C GLU A 272 -3.80 21.52 18.13
N THR A 273 -3.46 22.18 17.02
CA THR A 273 -4.33 22.28 15.85
C THR A 273 -4.66 20.91 15.27
N VAL A 274 -3.67 20.01 15.11
CA VAL A 274 -3.89 18.64 14.63
C VAL A 274 -4.78 17.85 15.59
N LYS A 275 -4.51 17.90 16.91
CA LYS A 275 -5.30 17.19 17.92
C LYS A 275 -6.76 17.67 17.93
N ASN A 276 -6.99 18.97 17.87
CA ASN A 276 -8.34 19.54 17.89
C ASN A 276 -9.10 19.23 16.59
N ALA A 277 -8.45 19.29 15.44
CA ALA A 277 -9.05 18.92 14.16
C ALA A 277 -9.40 17.42 14.09
N PHE A 278 -8.53 16.55 14.62
CA PHE A 278 -8.83 15.13 14.74
C PHE A 278 -9.99 14.85 15.70
N GLY A 279 -10.05 15.54 16.85
CA GLY A 279 -11.21 15.49 17.75
C GLY A 279 -12.51 15.99 17.10
N TRP A 280 -12.43 17.04 16.28
CA TRP A 280 -13.56 17.52 15.48
C TRP A 280 -14.08 16.45 14.53
N LEU A 281 -13.19 15.73 13.84
CA LEU A 281 -13.55 14.59 12.99
C LEU A 281 -14.20 13.46 13.79
N GLY A 282 -13.63 13.09 14.94
CA GLY A 282 -14.17 12.02 15.79
C GLY A 282 -15.61 12.27 16.26
N THR A 283 -15.99 13.52 16.51
CA THR A 283 -17.36 13.89 16.92
C THR A 283 -18.34 14.07 15.76
N ARG A 284 -17.84 14.15 14.53
CA ARG A 284 -18.62 14.45 13.32
C ARG A 284 -18.50 13.39 12.24
N PHE A 285 -17.82 12.28 12.52
CA PHE A 285 -17.62 11.19 11.58
C PHE A 285 -18.95 10.77 10.93
N ARG A 286 -18.90 10.50 9.63
CA ARG A 286 -20.04 10.04 8.84
C ARG A 286 -19.56 8.97 7.89
N VAL A 287 -20.23 7.82 7.91
CA VAL A 287 -20.03 6.76 6.92
C VAL A 287 -20.52 7.23 5.54
N GLU A 288 -21.72 7.80 5.46
CA GLU A 288 -22.26 8.42 4.24
C GLU A 288 -22.09 9.95 4.29
N ASN A 289 -21.26 10.51 3.40
CA ASN A 289 -21.01 11.95 3.31
C ASN A 289 -21.88 12.64 2.24
N LYS A 290 -23.19 12.41 2.28
CA LYS A 290 -24.17 12.93 1.30
C LYS A 290 -24.25 14.46 1.18
N GLU A 291 -23.77 15.18 2.20
CA GLU A 291 -23.77 16.65 2.23
C GLU A 291 -22.61 17.23 1.40
N SER A 292 -21.62 16.40 1.04
CA SER A 292 -20.52 16.78 0.18
C SER A 292 -20.83 16.49 -1.29
N PRO A 293 -20.76 17.50 -2.18
CA PRO A 293 -20.83 17.27 -3.62
C PRO A 293 -19.58 16.52 -4.16
N HIS A 294 -18.56 16.34 -3.31
CA HIS A 294 -17.34 15.55 -3.56
C HIS A 294 -17.27 14.40 -2.55
N ALA A 295 -18.34 13.62 -2.43
CA ALA A 295 -18.49 12.60 -1.39
C ALA A 295 -17.37 11.55 -1.44
N THR A 296 -16.96 11.06 -2.62
CA THR A 296 -15.93 10.02 -2.70
C THR A 296 -14.52 10.52 -2.35
N TYR A 297 -14.24 11.81 -2.56
CA TYR A 297 -12.98 12.43 -2.15
C TYR A 297 -12.79 12.42 -0.62
N TYR A 298 -13.89 12.36 0.14
CA TYR A 298 -13.82 12.18 1.60
C TYR A 298 -13.17 10.85 1.96
N TYR A 299 -13.57 9.74 1.35
CA TYR A 299 -13.00 8.42 1.65
C TYR A 299 -11.51 8.41 1.30
N TYR A 300 -11.14 8.85 0.11
CA TYR A 300 -9.73 8.98 -0.29
C TYR A 300 -8.91 9.79 0.73
N THR A 301 -9.44 10.91 1.20
CA THR A 301 -8.76 11.75 2.18
C THR A 301 -8.73 11.14 3.57
N LEU A 302 -9.80 10.43 3.97
CA LEU A 302 -9.92 9.71 5.24
C LEU A 302 -8.88 8.60 5.36
N GLU A 303 -8.69 7.77 4.31
CA GLU A 303 -7.67 6.72 4.30
C GLU A 303 -6.28 7.31 4.48
N ARG A 304 -5.96 8.35 3.72
CA ARG A 304 -4.65 9.02 3.80
C ARG A 304 -4.40 9.61 5.17
N MET A 305 -5.39 10.32 5.70
CA MET A 305 -5.31 10.95 7.02
C MET A 305 -5.10 9.89 8.10
N ALA A 306 -5.91 8.83 8.11
CA ALA A 306 -5.80 7.78 9.11
C ALA A 306 -4.47 7.01 8.99
N ALA A 307 -4.02 6.73 7.76
CA ALA A 307 -2.73 6.10 7.51
C ALA A 307 -1.57 6.97 8.00
N LEU A 308 -1.54 8.26 7.67
CA LEU A 308 -0.48 9.22 8.08
C LEU A 308 -0.48 9.51 9.58
N ALA A 309 -1.66 9.55 10.19
CA ALA A 309 -1.85 9.70 11.63
C ALA A 309 -1.57 8.42 12.43
N ASP A 310 -1.53 7.26 11.76
CA ASP A 310 -1.37 5.95 12.38
C ASP A 310 -2.48 5.64 13.39
N VAL A 311 -3.73 5.79 12.93
CA VAL A 311 -4.94 5.61 13.76
C VAL A 311 -5.88 4.55 13.18
N GLU A 312 -6.30 3.64 14.04
CA GLU A 312 -7.29 2.60 13.70
C GLU A 312 -8.73 3.10 13.81
N ASN A 313 -8.97 4.10 14.65
CA ASN A 313 -10.30 4.63 14.95
C ASN A 313 -10.36 6.14 14.78
N VAL A 314 -11.50 6.65 14.32
CA VAL A 314 -11.83 8.08 14.31
C VAL A 314 -13.00 8.30 15.27
N GLY A 315 -12.72 8.84 16.45
CA GLY A 315 -13.70 8.82 17.55
C GLY A 315 -13.98 7.38 17.99
N SER A 316 -15.26 6.98 18.01
CA SER A 316 -15.67 5.60 18.30
C SER A 316 -15.83 4.72 17.05
N HIS A 317 -15.42 5.23 15.88
CA HIS A 317 -15.68 4.57 14.60
C HIS A 317 -14.46 3.81 14.08
N ALA A 318 -14.67 2.55 13.72
CA ALA A 318 -13.71 1.75 12.95
C ALA A 318 -13.78 2.22 11.49
N TRP A 319 -13.14 3.36 11.24
CA TRP A 319 -13.37 4.18 10.06
C TRP A 319 -13.25 3.41 8.74
N PHE A 320 -12.32 2.44 8.67
CA PHE A 320 -12.10 1.67 7.46
C PHE A 320 -13.25 0.70 7.23
N ASP A 321 -13.55 -0.13 8.22
CA ASP A 321 -14.56 -1.19 8.11
C ASP A 321 -15.95 -0.60 7.83
N GLU A 322 -16.31 0.47 8.54
CA GLU A 322 -17.60 1.12 8.36
C GLU A 322 -17.76 1.72 6.95
N CYS A 323 -16.76 2.45 6.47
CA CYS A 323 -16.79 3.08 5.14
C CYS A 323 -16.61 2.06 4.01
N ALA A 324 -15.80 1.01 4.19
CA ALA A 324 -15.60 -0.04 3.20
C ALA A 324 -16.89 -0.85 3.00
N ASN A 325 -17.54 -1.27 4.09
CA ASN A 325 -18.83 -1.94 4.02
C ASN A 325 -19.91 -1.08 3.34
N TYR A 326 -19.91 0.22 3.62
CA TYR A 326 -20.80 1.17 2.95
C TYR A 326 -20.53 1.25 1.44
N LEU A 327 -19.27 1.45 1.04
CA LEU A 327 -18.91 1.54 -0.38
C LEU A 327 -19.24 0.23 -1.10
N ILE A 328 -18.92 -0.93 -0.54
CA ILE A 328 -19.29 -2.23 -1.12
C ILE A 328 -20.81 -2.32 -1.32
N GLY A 329 -21.61 -1.89 -0.34
CA GLY A 329 -23.07 -1.85 -0.45
C GLY A 329 -23.63 -0.84 -1.44
N LYS A 330 -22.82 0.14 -1.88
CA LYS A 330 -23.20 1.18 -2.85
C LYS A 330 -22.67 0.93 -4.27
N GLN A 331 -21.84 -0.09 -4.47
CA GLN A 331 -21.29 -0.40 -5.78
C GLN A 331 -22.43 -0.79 -6.75
N LEU A 332 -22.45 -0.17 -7.92
CA LEU A 332 -23.43 -0.44 -8.97
C LEU A 332 -23.14 -1.78 -9.65
N GLU A 333 -24.13 -2.33 -10.38
CA GLU A 333 -24.00 -3.62 -11.07
C GLU A 333 -22.87 -3.65 -12.11
N ASN A 334 -22.57 -2.49 -12.71
CA ASN A 334 -21.46 -2.33 -13.66
C ASN A 334 -20.09 -2.17 -12.96
N GLY A 335 -20.03 -2.21 -11.62
CA GLY A 335 -18.82 -2.10 -10.82
C GLY A 335 -18.46 -0.70 -10.37
N SER A 336 -19.18 0.34 -10.79
CA SER A 336 -18.83 1.73 -10.50
C SER A 336 -19.46 2.28 -9.21
N TRP A 337 -19.08 3.51 -8.86
CA TRP A 337 -19.71 4.33 -7.81
C TRP A 337 -20.14 5.68 -8.37
N ASN A 338 -21.23 6.24 -7.82
CA ASN A 338 -21.79 7.54 -8.19
C ASN A 338 -22.44 8.21 -6.97
N GLU A 339 -21.62 8.51 -5.96
CA GLU A 339 -22.03 9.10 -4.68
C GLU A 339 -21.86 10.63 -4.65
N SER A 340 -21.02 11.19 -5.51
CA SER A 340 -20.76 12.62 -5.62
C SER A 340 -21.68 13.26 -6.65
N SER A 341 -22.12 14.49 -6.38
CA SER A 341 -22.90 15.27 -7.37
C SER A 341 -22.04 16.11 -8.32
N PHE A 342 -20.75 16.33 -7.98
CA PHE A 342 -19.83 17.13 -8.79
C PHE A 342 -18.84 16.30 -9.60
N PHE A 343 -18.58 15.05 -9.20
CA PHE A 343 -17.75 14.14 -9.95
C PHE A 343 -18.58 13.30 -10.91
N ASP A 344 -17.94 12.88 -11.99
CA ASP A 344 -18.47 11.81 -12.80
C ASP A 344 -18.22 10.45 -12.12
N GLU A 345 -18.96 9.45 -12.58
CA GLU A 345 -18.91 8.07 -12.12
C GLU A 345 -17.50 7.45 -12.22
N GLY A 346 -16.67 7.92 -13.17
CA GLY A 346 -15.27 7.51 -13.29
C GLY A 346 -14.41 7.99 -12.13
N LEU A 347 -14.50 9.28 -11.78
CA LEU A 347 -13.76 9.82 -10.64
C LEU A 347 -14.20 9.22 -9.31
N ASP A 348 -15.51 9.04 -9.14
CA ASP A 348 -16.05 8.41 -7.94
C ASP A 348 -15.53 6.98 -7.77
N THR A 349 -15.53 6.21 -8.85
CA THR A 349 -14.98 4.86 -8.86
C THR A 349 -13.48 4.86 -8.54
N ALA A 350 -12.71 5.79 -9.11
CA ALA A 350 -11.28 5.90 -8.84
C ALA A 350 -10.99 6.20 -7.36
N PHE A 351 -11.69 7.16 -6.75
CA PHE A 351 -11.50 7.46 -5.32
C PHE A 351 -11.99 6.34 -4.39
N ALA A 352 -13.06 5.63 -4.74
CA ALA A 352 -13.51 4.45 -4.00
C ALA A 352 -12.44 3.34 -4.00
N ILE A 353 -11.84 3.05 -5.17
CA ILE A 353 -10.73 2.09 -5.28
C ILE A 353 -9.52 2.54 -4.46
N LEU A 354 -9.13 3.82 -4.55
CA LEU A 354 -7.99 4.34 -3.80
C LEU A 354 -8.19 4.24 -2.28
N PHE A 355 -9.43 4.39 -1.79
CA PHE A 355 -9.77 4.13 -0.40
C PHE A 355 -9.67 2.63 -0.05
N LEU A 356 -10.33 1.76 -0.83
CA LEU A 356 -10.42 0.33 -0.56
C LEU A 356 -9.06 -0.38 -0.61
N THR A 357 -8.13 0.09 -1.45
CA THR A 357 -6.78 -0.47 -1.57
C THR A 357 -5.87 -0.19 -0.37
N ARG A 358 -6.23 0.78 0.50
CA ARG A 358 -5.43 1.21 1.68
C ARG A 358 -3.96 1.47 1.36
N SER A 359 -3.69 2.00 0.17
CA SER A 359 -2.32 2.03 -0.36
C SER A 359 -1.37 2.94 0.43
N THR A 360 -1.88 3.97 1.12
CA THR A 360 -1.08 4.83 2.00
C THR A 360 -0.67 4.07 3.25
N GLY A 361 -1.60 3.31 3.83
CA GLY A 361 -1.31 2.42 4.96
C GLY A 361 -0.27 1.35 4.60
N LYS A 362 -0.38 0.74 3.42
CA LYS A 362 0.60 -0.24 2.92
C LYS A 362 1.98 0.35 2.74
N LEU A 363 2.07 1.52 2.10
CA LEU A 363 3.32 2.26 1.92
C LEU A 363 4.02 2.57 3.26
N LEU A 364 3.24 2.89 4.30
CA LEU A 364 3.74 3.21 5.64
C LEU A 364 3.90 1.99 6.55
N LYS A 365 3.62 0.77 6.07
CA LYS A 365 3.60 -0.48 6.86
C LYS A 365 2.67 -0.42 8.08
N ARG A 366 1.50 0.22 7.95
CA ARG A 366 0.49 0.44 9.02
C ARG A 366 -0.77 -0.40 8.85
N VAL A 367 -0.73 -1.43 8.02
CA VAL A 367 -1.83 -2.39 7.81
C VAL A 367 -1.25 -3.79 8.02
N SER A 368 -1.82 -4.53 8.97
CA SER A 368 -1.54 -5.96 9.12
C SER A 368 -2.21 -6.69 7.95
N GLU A 369 -1.45 -7.24 7.01
CA GLU A 369 -2.03 -8.08 5.96
C GLU A 369 -2.52 -9.40 6.58
N PRO A 370 -3.68 -9.94 6.13
CA PRO A 370 -3.98 -11.35 6.31
C PRO A 370 -2.81 -12.17 5.76
N GLY A 371 -2.36 -13.16 6.53
CA GLY A 371 -1.14 -13.91 6.28
C GLY A 371 -0.94 -14.34 4.82
N PHE A 372 0.33 -14.24 4.41
CA PHE A 372 0.99 -14.93 3.30
C PHE A 372 0.10 -15.85 2.45
N GLY A 373 -0.22 -15.42 1.22
CA GLY A 373 -0.85 -16.29 0.20
C GLY A 373 -1.84 -15.63 -0.76
N ASP A 374 -2.39 -14.45 -0.44
CA ASP A 374 -3.48 -13.84 -1.24
C ASP A 374 -3.02 -12.72 -2.20
N GLY A 375 -1.70 -12.44 -2.23
CA GLY A 375 -1.07 -11.29 -2.91
C GLY A 375 0.28 -11.56 -3.60
N LEU A 376 0.65 -12.81 -3.86
CA LEU A 376 2.00 -13.17 -4.33
C LEU A 376 2.30 -12.87 -5.83
N LEU A 377 1.37 -12.27 -6.59
CA LEU A 377 1.47 -12.21 -8.07
C LEU A 377 1.11 -10.90 -8.77
N ALA A 378 1.24 -9.75 -8.11
CA ALA A 378 1.23 -8.46 -8.81
C ALA A 378 2.50 -7.64 -8.54
N GLY A 379 3.53 -7.87 -9.35
CA GLY A 379 4.37 -6.78 -9.89
C GLY A 379 5.12 -5.83 -8.95
N GLY A 380 5.48 -6.20 -7.72
CA GLY A 380 6.32 -5.36 -6.86
C GLY A 380 7.46 -6.15 -6.23
N ARG A 381 8.62 -6.25 -6.92
CA ARG A 381 9.82 -6.89 -6.37
C ARG A 381 11.07 -6.12 -6.78
N GLY A 382 11.76 -5.53 -5.79
CA GLY A 382 13.02 -4.83 -6.02
C GLY A 382 13.49 -3.87 -4.92
N LEU A 383 12.93 -3.87 -3.71
CA LEU A 383 13.48 -3.11 -2.59
C LEU A 383 13.43 -3.96 -1.31
N PRO A 384 14.50 -3.96 -0.48
CA PRO A 384 14.49 -4.60 0.83
C PRO A 384 13.42 -3.99 1.73
N ASP A 385 12.86 -4.82 2.60
CA ASP A 385 11.84 -4.42 3.57
C ASP A 385 12.36 -3.56 4.73
N ASP A 386 13.65 -3.26 4.76
CA ASP A 386 14.27 -2.36 5.72
C ASP A 386 15.21 -1.35 5.06
N LEU A 387 14.85 -0.07 5.19
CA LEU A 387 15.67 1.08 4.83
C LEU A 387 16.03 1.94 6.05
N SER A 388 15.92 1.40 7.27
CA SER A 388 16.24 2.12 8.51
C SER A 388 17.74 2.22 8.80
N ASP A 389 18.60 1.48 8.08
CA ASP A 389 20.06 1.60 8.15
C ASP A 389 20.64 2.58 7.10
N VAL A 390 20.00 3.75 6.93
CA VAL A 390 20.60 4.89 6.23
C VAL A 390 21.10 5.90 7.27
N ASP A 391 22.37 5.79 7.66
CA ASP A 391 23.02 6.79 8.50
C ASP A 391 23.39 8.03 7.66
N PHE A 392 22.86 9.19 8.06
CA PHE A 392 22.92 10.48 7.36
C PHE A 392 24.26 11.21 7.57
N ASN A 393 25.39 10.52 7.40
CA ASN A 393 26.71 11.11 7.58
C ASN A 393 27.65 10.77 6.42
N GLY A 394 27.33 11.26 5.22
CA GLY A 394 28.29 11.82 4.24
C GLY A 394 29.54 11.02 3.84
N ARG A 395 29.68 9.76 4.20
CA ARG A 395 30.76 8.87 3.76
C ARG A 395 30.14 7.80 2.90
N THR A 396 30.76 7.52 1.76
CA THR A 396 30.41 6.39 0.91
C THR A 396 30.38 5.11 1.74
N ILE A 397 29.18 4.64 2.10
CA ILE A 397 28.98 3.34 2.73
C ILE A 397 28.85 2.35 1.58
N GLN A 398 29.85 1.46 1.45
CA GLN A 398 29.59 0.15 0.84
C GLN A 398 28.44 -0.46 1.64
N GLN A 399 27.31 -0.69 0.97
CA GLN A 399 26.11 -1.36 1.46
C GLN A 399 26.50 -2.37 2.56
N LYS A 400 26.25 -2.03 3.82
CA LYS A 400 26.30 -3.05 4.86
C LYS A 400 24.96 -3.75 4.74
N GLU A 401 24.95 -4.86 4.01
CA GLU A 401 23.87 -5.83 4.03
C GLU A 401 23.44 -5.99 5.49
N LYS A 402 22.13 -5.90 5.77
CA LYS A 402 21.58 -6.54 6.97
C LYS A 402 22.25 -7.92 7.08
N PRO A 403 22.63 -8.41 8.26
CA PRO A 403 23.02 -9.81 8.36
C PRO A 403 21.77 -10.63 8.04
N THR A 404 21.57 -10.92 6.75
CA THR A 404 20.65 -11.91 6.26
C THR A 404 21.22 -13.22 6.78
N GLU A 405 20.46 -13.88 7.66
CA GLU A 405 20.84 -15.22 8.09
C GLU A 405 21.06 -16.06 6.82
N PRO A 406 22.15 -16.85 6.74
CA PRO A 406 22.40 -17.69 5.59
C PRO A 406 21.18 -18.53 5.21
N LEU A 407 20.95 -18.75 3.92
CA LEU A 407 19.76 -19.45 3.43
C LEU A 407 19.55 -20.83 4.09
N ASP A 408 20.62 -21.53 4.45
CA ASP A 408 20.58 -22.80 5.20
C ASP A 408 20.05 -22.63 6.62
N VAL A 409 20.34 -21.51 7.28
CA VAL A 409 19.83 -21.17 8.62
C VAL A 409 18.36 -20.78 8.55
N LEU A 410 17.96 -20.00 7.55
CA LEU A 410 16.56 -19.62 7.33
C LEU A 410 15.67 -20.82 6.99
N LEU A 411 16.15 -21.70 6.11
CA LEU A 411 15.42 -22.93 5.80
C LEU A 411 15.42 -23.90 6.99
N ALA A 412 16.48 -23.95 7.79
CA ALA A 412 16.48 -24.70 9.04
C ALA A 412 15.49 -24.13 10.07
N SER A 413 15.29 -22.81 10.13
CA SER A 413 14.33 -22.18 11.05
C SER A 413 12.88 -22.45 10.65
N LEU A 414 12.58 -22.70 9.37
CA LEU A 414 11.26 -23.22 8.96
C LEU A 414 10.90 -24.55 9.62
N SER A 415 11.90 -25.35 10.04
CA SER A 415 11.67 -26.65 10.69
C SER A 415 11.47 -26.58 12.21
N ASN A 416 11.81 -25.46 12.85
CA ASN A 416 11.76 -25.30 14.31
C ASN A 416 11.05 -23.99 14.68
N THR A 417 10.03 -24.05 15.52
CA THR A 417 9.33 -22.89 16.10
C THR A 417 10.25 -22.16 17.10
N GLY A 418 11.25 -21.44 16.59
CA GLY A 418 12.10 -20.53 17.35
C GLY A 418 11.54 -19.11 17.39
N ASN A 419 12.15 -18.24 18.22
CA ASN A 419 11.79 -16.84 18.50
C ASN A 419 11.73 -15.88 17.28
N LEU A 420 11.83 -16.37 16.05
CA LEU A 420 11.73 -15.57 14.84
C LEU A 420 10.29 -15.59 14.33
N ASP A 421 9.81 -14.44 13.87
CA ASP A 421 8.51 -14.34 13.21
C ASP A 421 8.56 -15.16 11.90
N MET A 422 7.65 -16.12 11.75
CA MET A 422 7.61 -17.01 10.57
C MET A 422 7.44 -16.21 9.28
N LEU A 423 6.73 -15.08 9.34
CA LEU A 423 6.54 -14.18 8.21
C LEU A 423 7.85 -13.50 7.81
N ASP A 424 8.65 -13.05 8.77
CA ASP A 424 9.98 -12.44 8.55
C ASP A 424 10.97 -13.47 7.96
N VAL A 425 10.95 -14.71 8.46
CA VAL A 425 11.76 -15.80 7.89
C VAL A 425 11.38 -16.08 6.43
N GLN A 426 10.08 -16.13 6.11
CA GLN A 426 9.61 -16.36 4.75
C GLN A 426 9.96 -15.19 3.81
N GLU A 427 9.82 -13.95 4.27
CA GLU A 427 10.18 -12.74 3.54
C GLU A 427 11.67 -12.73 3.17
N GLN A 428 12.54 -13.03 4.14
CA GLN A 428 13.99 -13.12 3.92
C GLN A 428 14.39 -14.24 2.95
N ILE A 429 13.74 -15.40 3.01
CA ILE A 429 13.97 -16.49 2.04
C ILE A 429 13.60 -16.02 0.62
N ILE A 430 12.49 -15.33 0.48
CA ILE A 430 12.01 -14.83 -0.81
C ILE A 430 12.94 -13.77 -1.38
N GLU A 431 13.40 -12.84 -0.55
CA GLU A 431 14.35 -11.79 -0.91
C GLU A 431 15.67 -12.40 -1.40
N GLN A 432 16.25 -13.32 -0.63
CA GLN A 432 17.49 -14.01 -1.00
C GLN A 432 17.36 -14.83 -2.28
N VAL A 433 16.20 -15.47 -2.52
CA VAL A 433 16.00 -16.27 -3.74
C VAL A 433 15.74 -15.41 -4.98
N GLN A 434 15.23 -14.19 -4.82
CA GLN A 434 14.95 -13.29 -5.95
C GLN A 434 16.12 -12.40 -6.32
N ILE A 435 16.81 -11.87 -5.31
CA ILE A 435 17.87 -10.87 -5.45
C ILE A 435 19.25 -11.51 -5.29
N GLY A 436 19.34 -12.62 -4.54
CA GLY A 436 20.60 -13.33 -4.26
C GLY A 436 21.01 -14.34 -5.35
N ASN A 437 22.04 -15.12 -5.02
CA ASN A 437 22.70 -15.99 -5.99
C ASN A 437 21.96 -17.32 -6.16
N ARG A 438 21.72 -17.73 -7.41
CA ARG A 438 20.97 -18.96 -7.72
C ARG A 438 21.71 -20.21 -7.19
N GLU A 439 23.03 -20.17 -7.16
CA GLU A 439 23.90 -21.23 -6.66
C GLU A 439 23.66 -21.52 -5.18
N ASP A 440 23.31 -20.51 -4.38
CA ASP A 440 23.05 -20.68 -2.94
C ASP A 440 21.73 -21.45 -2.74
N LEU A 441 20.70 -21.10 -3.50
CA LEU A 441 19.45 -21.86 -3.54
C LEU A 441 19.65 -23.30 -4.04
N ILE A 442 20.48 -23.50 -5.06
CA ILE A 442 20.84 -24.84 -5.56
C ILE A 442 21.56 -25.64 -4.45
N GLY A 443 22.39 -24.97 -3.64
CA GLY A 443 23.05 -25.57 -2.46
C GLY A 443 22.09 -26.06 -1.38
N GLN A 444 20.87 -25.53 -1.32
CA GLN A 444 19.86 -25.88 -0.32
C GLN A 444 18.77 -26.86 -0.78
N VAL A 445 18.95 -27.48 -1.95
CA VAL A 445 17.97 -28.44 -2.51
C VAL A 445 17.61 -29.55 -1.53
N ASP A 446 18.58 -30.12 -0.81
CA ASP A 446 18.34 -31.18 0.17
C ASP A 446 17.45 -30.73 1.34
N GLN A 447 17.53 -29.46 1.73
CA GLN A 447 16.67 -28.90 2.78
C GLN A 447 15.26 -28.63 2.25
N LEU A 448 15.14 -28.06 1.05
CA LEU A 448 13.84 -27.84 0.40
C LEU A 448 13.08 -29.15 0.21
N VAL A 449 13.76 -30.20 -0.24
CA VAL A 449 13.16 -31.54 -0.40
C VAL A 449 12.68 -32.12 0.94
N LYS A 450 13.34 -31.83 2.06
CA LYS A 450 12.87 -32.26 3.39
C LYS A 450 11.62 -31.51 3.86
N LEU A 451 11.44 -30.27 3.43
CA LEU A 451 10.35 -29.40 3.85
C LEU A 451 9.13 -29.45 2.91
N VAL A 452 9.24 -30.10 1.75
CA VAL A 452 8.15 -30.16 0.77
C VAL A 452 6.89 -30.87 1.28
N ASP A 453 7.05 -31.76 2.27
CA ASP A 453 5.97 -32.48 2.95
C ASP A 453 5.72 -31.97 4.38
N HIS A 454 6.13 -30.73 4.69
CA HIS A 454 5.91 -30.13 6.01
C HIS A 454 4.41 -30.07 6.36
N PRO A 455 3.98 -30.30 7.62
CA PRO A 455 2.56 -30.27 8.01
C PRO A 455 1.89 -28.92 7.75
N ASP A 456 2.65 -27.83 7.87
CA ASP A 456 2.15 -26.47 7.61
C ASP A 456 2.06 -26.19 6.09
N PRO A 457 0.87 -25.87 5.55
CA PRO A 457 0.71 -25.54 4.13
C PRO A 457 1.46 -24.29 3.70
N GLN A 458 1.67 -23.30 4.58
CA GLN A 458 2.40 -22.08 4.24
C GLN A 458 3.88 -22.39 3.97
N ILE A 459 4.47 -23.26 4.79
CA ILE A 459 5.84 -23.74 4.57
C ILE A 459 5.94 -24.54 3.27
N ARG A 460 4.98 -25.45 3.01
CA ARG A 460 4.95 -26.19 1.74
C ARG A 460 4.88 -25.24 0.55
N GLN A 461 4.06 -24.19 0.62
CA GLN A 461 3.93 -23.18 -0.43
C GLN A 461 5.25 -22.45 -0.69
N THR A 462 5.93 -21.94 0.36
CA THR A 462 7.24 -21.28 0.24
C THR A 462 8.28 -22.21 -0.39
N VAL A 463 8.30 -23.48 0.02
CA VAL A 463 9.23 -24.49 -0.51
C VAL A 463 8.95 -24.79 -1.99
N VAL A 464 7.68 -24.93 -2.38
CA VAL A 464 7.27 -25.17 -3.76
C VAL A 464 7.65 -24.00 -4.67
N TRP A 465 7.43 -22.78 -4.20
CA TRP A 465 7.88 -21.57 -4.88
C TRP A 465 9.40 -21.58 -5.10
N ALA A 466 10.17 -21.85 -4.05
CA ALA A 466 11.64 -21.89 -4.09
C ALA A 466 12.15 -23.00 -5.02
N LEU A 467 11.56 -24.19 -4.98
CA LEU A 467 11.87 -25.31 -5.88
C LEU A 467 11.69 -24.92 -7.35
N GLY A 468 10.64 -24.15 -7.68
CA GLY A 468 10.42 -23.59 -9.02
C GLY A 468 11.59 -22.73 -9.51
N ARG A 469 12.23 -21.98 -8.61
CA ARG A 469 13.33 -21.05 -8.92
C ARG A 469 14.70 -21.71 -9.02
N THR A 470 14.86 -22.93 -8.51
CA THR A 470 16.07 -23.74 -8.77
C THR A 470 16.28 -23.96 -10.27
N GLY A 471 15.18 -24.04 -11.04
CA GLY A 471 15.16 -24.42 -12.45
C GLY A 471 15.76 -25.80 -12.73
N ASN A 472 15.83 -26.66 -11.70
CA ASN A 472 16.37 -28.01 -11.81
C ASN A 472 15.25 -28.98 -12.21
N MET A 473 15.37 -29.56 -13.41
CA MET A 473 14.35 -30.45 -13.96
C MET A 473 14.15 -31.74 -13.14
N ASN A 474 15.18 -32.18 -12.41
CA ASN A 474 15.13 -33.38 -11.57
C ASN A 474 14.22 -33.16 -10.34
N LEU A 475 14.02 -31.91 -9.91
CA LEU A 475 13.16 -31.55 -8.78
C LEU A 475 11.70 -31.31 -9.19
N THR A 476 11.42 -31.21 -10.49
CA THR A 476 10.08 -30.95 -11.01
C THR A 476 9.07 -32.03 -10.59
N GLN A 477 9.51 -33.26 -10.28
CA GLN A 477 8.64 -34.31 -9.75
C GLN A 477 7.91 -33.87 -8.46
N TYR A 478 8.57 -33.09 -7.60
CA TYR A 478 7.98 -32.57 -6.36
C TYR A 478 6.86 -31.56 -6.66
N LEU A 479 7.06 -30.70 -7.67
CA LEU A 479 6.03 -29.76 -8.11
C LEU A 479 4.82 -30.50 -8.72
N ILE A 480 5.07 -31.56 -9.50
CA ILE A 480 4.01 -32.39 -10.08
C ILE A 480 3.21 -33.11 -8.99
N ASP A 481 3.85 -33.59 -7.92
CA ASP A 481 3.15 -34.17 -6.79
C ASP A 481 2.30 -33.13 -6.04
N ARG A 482 2.81 -31.90 -5.87
CA ARG A 482 2.11 -30.80 -5.20
C ARG A 482 0.92 -30.22 -5.97
N LEU A 483 0.75 -30.58 -7.24
CA LEU A 483 -0.53 -30.37 -7.91
C LEU A 483 -1.69 -31.10 -7.21
N SER A 484 -1.43 -32.12 -6.38
CA SER A 484 -2.44 -32.81 -5.55
C SER A 484 -2.27 -32.56 -4.06
N ASP A 485 -1.74 -31.40 -3.67
CA ASP A 485 -1.70 -31.05 -2.25
C ASP A 485 -3.12 -30.95 -1.65
N SER A 486 -3.25 -31.09 -0.33
CA SER A 486 -4.53 -30.90 0.36
C SER A 486 -4.93 -29.43 0.44
N ASP A 487 -3.97 -28.52 0.33
CA ASP A 487 -4.18 -27.08 0.36
C ASP A 487 -4.18 -26.46 -1.04
N LEU A 488 -5.18 -25.63 -1.34
CA LEU A 488 -5.35 -25.01 -2.65
C LEU A 488 -4.22 -24.02 -2.98
N GLY A 489 -3.73 -23.27 -1.99
CA GLY A 489 -2.63 -22.32 -2.20
C GLY A 489 -1.34 -23.02 -2.63
N VAL A 490 -1.07 -24.20 -2.07
CA VAL A 490 0.06 -25.05 -2.49
C VAL A 490 -0.14 -25.59 -3.92
N MET A 491 -1.36 -25.98 -4.29
CA MET A 491 -1.66 -26.43 -5.66
C MET A 491 -1.45 -25.32 -6.71
N ILE A 492 -1.92 -24.10 -6.41
CA ILE A 492 -1.73 -22.91 -7.25
C ILE A 492 -0.24 -22.59 -7.40
N GLU A 493 0.50 -22.58 -6.29
CA GLU A 493 1.94 -22.30 -6.33
C GLU A 493 2.71 -23.38 -7.10
N ALA A 494 2.33 -24.65 -6.97
CA ALA A 494 2.93 -25.74 -7.75
C ALA A 494 2.73 -25.53 -9.26
N ARG A 495 1.53 -25.12 -9.68
CA ARG A 495 1.25 -24.74 -11.07
C ARG A 495 2.11 -23.56 -11.53
N ASN A 496 2.27 -22.54 -10.70
CA ASN A 496 3.07 -21.35 -11.02
C ASN A 496 4.57 -21.67 -11.12
N ALA A 497 5.10 -22.48 -10.21
CA ALA A 497 6.46 -23.01 -10.28
C ALA A 497 6.69 -23.83 -11.57
N LEU A 498 5.71 -24.62 -12.02
CA LEU A 498 5.76 -25.34 -13.29
C LEU A 498 5.74 -24.41 -14.50
N CYS A 499 4.90 -23.35 -14.49
CA CYS A 499 4.93 -22.28 -15.50
C CYS A 499 6.33 -21.66 -15.62
N TRP A 500 6.99 -21.43 -14.49
CA TRP A 500 8.35 -20.89 -14.45
C TRP A 500 9.39 -21.84 -15.05
N ILE A 501 9.47 -23.08 -14.55
CA ILE A 501 10.45 -24.08 -15.04
C ILE A 501 10.26 -24.37 -16.53
N SER A 502 9.01 -24.46 -16.98
CA SER A 502 8.69 -24.73 -18.38
C SER A 502 8.84 -23.53 -19.31
N ARG A 503 9.08 -22.33 -18.75
CA ARG A 503 9.07 -21.05 -19.47
C ARG A 503 7.77 -20.80 -20.23
N ARG A 504 6.64 -21.16 -19.60
CA ARG A 504 5.28 -20.99 -20.12
C ARG A 504 4.48 -20.15 -19.13
N PRO A 505 4.51 -18.81 -19.24
CA PRO A 505 3.91 -17.92 -18.23
C PRO A 505 2.41 -18.13 -18.05
N THR A 506 1.69 -18.54 -19.10
CA THR A 506 0.25 -18.83 -19.08
C THR A 506 -0.08 -20.32 -18.97
N GLY A 507 0.93 -21.17 -18.73
CA GLY A 507 0.78 -22.62 -18.65
C GLY A 507 0.14 -23.22 -19.91
N PHE A 508 -1.04 -23.85 -19.72
CA PHE A 508 -1.84 -24.49 -20.77
C PHE A 508 -3.20 -23.81 -21.00
N GLY A 509 -3.35 -22.55 -20.59
CA GLY A 509 -4.58 -21.77 -20.81
C GLY A 509 -5.72 -22.09 -19.83
N PHE A 510 -5.39 -22.65 -18.66
CA PHE A 510 -6.31 -22.77 -17.53
C PHE A 510 -6.16 -21.57 -16.59
N PRO A 511 -7.25 -21.16 -15.91
CA PRO A 511 -7.20 -20.09 -14.92
C PRO A 511 -6.16 -20.41 -13.85
N GLU A 512 -5.62 -19.36 -13.23
CA GLU A 512 -4.62 -19.53 -12.19
C GLU A 512 -5.25 -20.02 -10.89
N ASP A 513 -6.39 -19.42 -10.51
CA ASP A 513 -7.21 -19.85 -9.39
C ASP A 513 -8.51 -20.49 -9.91
N PRO A 514 -8.82 -21.75 -9.55
CA PRO A 514 -10.07 -22.41 -9.97
C PRO A 514 -11.35 -21.74 -9.48
N LEU A 515 -11.27 -20.84 -8.50
CA LEU A 515 -12.41 -20.16 -7.90
C LEU A 515 -12.67 -18.79 -8.52
N GLU A 516 -11.77 -18.27 -9.37
CA GLU A 516 -11.84 -16.92 -9.95
C GLU A 516 -13.12 -16.68 -10.78
N GLU A 517 -13.56 -17.70 -11.52
CA GLU A 517 -14.72 -17.61 -12.41
C GLU A 517 -16.05 -17.98 -11.72
N LEU A 518 -16.01 -18.40 -10.44
CA LEU A 518 -17.22 -18.78 -9.72
C LEU A 518 -17.95 -17.56 -9.14
N PRO A 519 -19.30 -17.54 -9.19
CA PRO A 519 -20.06 -16.51 -8.51
C PRO A 519 -19.84 -16.59 -6.99
N PRO A 520 -19.87 -15.47 -6.25
CA PRO A 520 -19.67 -15.48 -4.79
C PRO A 520 -20.71 -16.30 -4.02
N SER A 521 -21.86 -16.57 -4.62
CA SER A 521 -22.92 -17.43 -4.09
C SER A 521 -22.70 -18.92 -4.39
N ALA A 522 -21.55 -19.29 -4.99
CA ALA A 522 -21.24 -20.68 -5.31
C ALA A 522 -21.25 -21.53 -4.04
N SER A 523 -22.00 -22.63 -4.08
CA SER A 523 -22.01 -23.59 -2.98
C SER A 523 -20.66 -24.27 -2.81
N GLU A 524 -20.40 -24.84 -1.65
CA GLU A 524 -19.18 -25.62 -1.40
C GLU A 524 -19.05 -26.80 -2.37
N ASP A 525 -20.16 -27.38 -2.83
CA ASP A 525 -20.16 -28.41 -3.88
C ASP A 525 -19.68 -27.85 -5.24
N GLN A 526 -20.08 -26.62 -5.59
CA GLN A 526 -19.65 -25.96 -6.83
C GLN A 526 -18.15 -25.61 -6.79
N LYS A 527 -17.67 -25.11 -5.64
CA LYS A 527 -16.24 -24.84 -5.42
C LYS A 527 -15.42 -26.12 -5.49
N SER A 528 -15.87 -27.16 -4.79
CA SER A 528 -15.23 -28.48 -4.79
C SER A 528 -15.18 -29.09 -6.20
N ALA A 529 -16.26 -28.97 -6.97
CA ALA A 529 -16.31 -29.42 -8.36
C ALA A 529 -15.35 -28.63 -9.26
N ALA A 530 -15.27 -27.30 -9.10
CA ALA A 530 -14.34 -26.46 -9.86
C ALA A 530 -12.88 -26.79 -9.54
N ILE A 531 -12.53 -26.93 -8.26
CA ILE A 531 -11.20 -27.35 -7.81
C ILE A 531 -10.87 -28.74 -8.38
N ALA A 532 -11.77 -29.72 -8.28
CA ALA A 532 -11.56 -31.06 -8.81
C ALA A 532 -11.36 -31.08 -10.35
N GLN A 533 -12.15 -30.28 -11.07
CA GLN A 533 -12.03 -30.19 -12.53
C GLN A 533 -10.73 -29.50 -12.96
N TRP A 534 -10.36 -28.42 -12.27
CA TRP A 534 -9.09 -27.72 -12.49
C TRP A 534 -7.88 -28.59 -12.14
N HIS A 535 -7.94 -29.26 -10.99
CA HIS A 535 -6.97 -30.24 -10.54
C HIS A 535 -6.72 -31.33 -11.58
N LYS A 536 -7.79 -31.95 -12.09
CA LYS A 536 -7.73 -32.94 -13.16
C LYS A 536 -7.02 -32.38 -14.40
N ASN A 537 -7.39 -31.18 -14.84
CA ASN A 537 -6.80 -30.54 -16.01
C ASN A 537 -5.29 -30.28 -15.83
N LEU A 538 -4.89 -29.81 -14.64
CA LEU A 538 -3.49 -29.55 -14.32
C LEU A 538 -2.67 -30.84 -14.29
N VAL A 539 -3.11 -31.88 -13.57
CA VAL A 539 -2.36 -33.14 -13.46
C VAL A 539 -2.21 -33.81 -14.83
N LEU A 540 -3.25 -33.79 -15.67
CA LEU A 540 -3.15 -34.35 -17.02
C LEU A 540 -2.15 -33.57 -17.89
N THR A 541 -2.29 -32.25 -17.96
CA THR A 541 -1.45 -31.43 -18.87
C THR A 541 -0.01 -31.31 -18.39
N TRP A 542 0.21 -30.96 -17.12
CA TRP A 542 1.55 -30.88 -16.55
C TRP A 542 2.20 -32.25 -16.38
N GLY A 543 1.41 -33.29 -16.11
CA GLY A 543 1.91 -34.67 -16.08
C GLY A 543 2.40 -35.14 -17.44
N GLU A 544 1.63 -34.95 -18.52
CA GLU A 544 2.08 -35.24 -19.89
C GLU A 544 3.32 -34.43 -20.26
N TRP A 545 3.32 -33.14 -19.93
CA TRP A 545 4.46 -32.27 -20.16
C TRP A 545 5.71 -32.76 -19.43
N TYR A 546 5.61 -33.10 -18.14
CA TYR A 546 6.74 -33.58 -17.37
C TYR A 546 7.26 -34.91 -17.91
N LEU A 547 6.37 -35.89 -18.18
CA LEU A 547 6.78 -37.18 -18.76
C LEU A 547 7.50 -37.04 -20.10
N LYS A 548 7.15 -36.03 -20.90
CA LYS A 548 7.82 -35.72 -22.17
C LYS A 548 9.20 -35.07 -21.98
N ASN A 549 9.32 -34.19 -20.98
CA ASN A 549 10.48 -33.30 -20.82
C ASN A 549 11.41 -33.70 -19.65
N ARG A 550 11.07 -34.74 -18.88
CA ARG A 550 11.89 -35.21 -17.76
C ARG A 550 13.24 -35.78 -18.24
N PRO A 551 14.27 -35.73 -17.37
CA PRO A 551 15.60 -36.24 -17.68
C PRO A 551 15.57 -37.70 -18.14
N PHE A 552 16.50 -38.07 -19.03
CA PHE A 552 16.53 -39.43 -19.57
C PHE A 552 16.78 -40.49 -18.49
N GLU A 553 17.60 -40.17 -17.51
CA GLU A 553 17.97 -41.03 -16.38
C GLU A 553 16.81 -41.37 -15.44
N ASP A 554 15.79 -40.51 -15.36
CA ASP A 554 14.64 -40.71 -14.48
C ASP A 554 13.49 -41.50 -15.15
N ARG A 555 13.65 -41.89 -16.42
CA ARG A 555 12.57 -42.58 -17.17
C ARG A 555 12.38 -44.01 -16.69
N GLY A 556 11.12 -44.41 -16.53
CA GLY A 556 10.75 -45.76 -16.09
C GLY A 556 10.92 -46.00 -14.59
N ASP A 557 11.07 -44.94 -13.79
CA ASP A 557 11.12 -45.01 -12.34
C ASP A 557 9.73 -45.24 -11.71
N ALA A 558 9.73 -45.43 -10.38
CA ALA A 558 8.49 -45.62 -9.63
C ALA A 558 7.57 -44.39 -9.69
N PHE A 559 8.14 -43.18 -9.79
CA PHE A 559 7.36 -41.95 -9.94
C PHE A 559 6.57 -41.95 -11.25
N GLU A 560 7.20 -42.33 -12.37
CA GLU A 560 6.55 -42.43 -13.68
C GLU A 560 5.33 -43.33 -13.63
N ALA A 561 5.49 -44.53 -13.04
CA ALA A 561 4.42 -45.50 -12.93
C ALA A 561 3.24 -44.95 -12.10
N ARG A 562 3.53 -44.27 -10.98
CA ARG A 562 2.51 -43.63 -10.15
C ARG A 562 1.80 -42.50 -10.88
N LEU A 563 2.55 -41.62 -11.56
CA LEU A 563 1.99 -40.49 -12.29
C LEU A 563 1.11 -40.97 -13.45
N ARG A 564 1.57 -41.95 -14.24
CA ARG A 564 0.78 -42.54 -15.33
C ARG A 564 -0.51 -43.16 -14.82
N LYS A 565 -0.45 -43.93 -13.73
CA LYS A 565 -1.63 -44.51 -13.09
C LYS A 565 -2.61 -43.42 -12.60
N LYS A 566 -2.10 -42.37 -11.95
CA LYS A 566 -2.90 -41.23 -11.48
C LYS A 566 -3.60 -40.52 -12.63
N MET A 567 -2.88 -40.30 -13.74
CA MET A 567 -3.44 -39.70 -14.96
C MET A 567 -4.50 -40.59 -15.60
N GLU A 568 -4.27 -41.91 -15.67
CA GLU A 568 -5.28 -42.87 -16.16
C GLU A 568 -6.54 -42.87 -15.30
N ASN A 569 -6.40 -42.88 -13.97
CA ASN A 569 -7.52 -42.80 -13.03
C ASN A 569 -8.32 -41.50 -13.23
N LEU A 570 -7.64 -40.35 -13.33
CA LEU A 570 -8.30 -39.06 -13.59
C LEU A 570 -8.98 -39.00 -14.97
N LYS A 571 -8.43 -39.67 -15.98
CA LYS A 571 -8.95 -39.67 -17.35
C LYS A 571 -10.19 -40.56 -17.50
N TYR A 572 -10.20 -41.72 -16.87
CA TYR A 572 -11.24 -42.75 -17.08
C TYR A 572 -12.15 -42.99 -15.87
N GLY A 573 -11.90 -42.37 -14.73
CA GLY A 573 -12.79 -42.43 -13.55
C GLY A 573 -12.73 -43.77 -12.78
N PHE A 574 -11.61 -44.49 -12.85
CA PHE A 574 -11.38 -45.65 -11.98
C PHE A 574 -10.82 -45.16 -10.65
N GLU A 575 -11.64 -45.18 -9.59
CA GLU A 575 -11.16 -45.06 -8.20
C GLU A 575 -10.36 -46.29 -7.78
#